data_AF-A0A9E1JQV2-F1
#
_entry.id   AF-A0A9E1JQV2-F1
#
_cell.length_a   1.000
_cell.length_b   1.000
_cell.length_c   1.000
_cell.angle_alpha   90.00
_cell.angle_beta   90.00
_cell.angle_gamma   90.00
#
_symmetry.space_group_name_H-M   'P 1'
#
loop_
_entity.id
_entity.type
_entity.pdbx_description
1 polymer ?
#
loop_
_entity_poly.entity_id
_entity_poly.type
_entity_poly.pdbx_seq_one_letter_code
_entity_poly.pdbx_strand_id
1 'polypeptide(L)'
;GSLLKIEEEIREAIHTARAEYNEDILRKKEQGEYLPGMAPERQPTLFDFADLPDDKAFWGQAEQKILNALREYAEHAEAEDFAQKRLFAQDAAKGFAFIDLCRKRFDVVLMNPPFGEWTNKAKKYAKKSFVFSYNDIIGSFIERGIELENVSGYLGAITARTCFYLKSFERWRSNILFTKTEINLMADLGHGVMDNAMVEASAYILRVC
;
A
#
# COMPACT_ATOMS: atom_id res chain seq x y z
N GLY A 1 10.96 -1.79 -5.61
CA GLY A 1 9.57 -1.40 -5.26
C GLY A 1 9.28 -1.81 -3.83
N SER A 2 8.29 -1.18 -3.19
CA SER A 2 7.84 -1.55 -1.85
C SER A 2 6.80 -2.67 -1.92
N LEU A 3 6.92 -3.67 -1.04
CA LEU A 3 5.88 -4.68 -0.81
C LEU A 3 4.86 -4.25 0.26
N LEU A 4 5.09 -3.10 0.88
CA LEU A 4 4.15 -2.55 1.86
C LEU A 4 2.89 -2.05 1.14
N LYS A 5 1.74 -2.43 1.69
CA LYS A 5 0.41 -1.99 1.28
C LYS A 5 -0.12 -0.93 2.23
N ILE A 6 0.65 0.14 2.42
CA ILE A 6 0.34 1.20 3.40
C ILE A 6 -1.01 1.85 3.08
N GLU A 7 -1.35 1.94 1.81
CA GLU A 7 -2.64 2.45 1.37
C GLU A 7 -3.84 1.62 1.85
N GLU A 8 -3.66 0.33 2.10
CA GLU A 8 -4.69 -0.54 2.67
C GLU A 8 -4.78 -0.33 4.20
N GLU A 9 -3.63 -0.32 4.88
CA GLU A 9 -3.57 -0.11 6.35
C GLU A 9 -4.15 1.26 6.75
N ILE A 10 -3.85 2.30 5.99
CA ILE A 10 -4.39 3.65 6.21
C ILE A 10 -5.90 3.68 5.94
N ARG A 11 -6.37 3.01 4.89
CA ARG A 11 -7.81 2.93 4.59
C ARG A 11 -8.56 2.22 5.71
N GLU A 12 -8.03 1.11 6.21
CA GLU A 12 -8.58 0.39 7.36
C GLU A 12 -8.62 1.28 8.61
N ALA A 13 -7.53 2.00 8.91
CA ALA A 13 -7.48 2.89 10.07
C ALA A 13 -8.54 4.02 9.99
N ILE A 14 -8.70 4.66 8.83
CA ILE A 14 -9.75 5.67 8.63
C ILE A 14 -11.14 5.07 8.76
N HIS A 15 -11.37 3.89 8.17
CA HIS A 15 -12.67 3.22 8.25
C HIS A 15 -13.03 2.88 9.70
N THR A 16 -12.08 2.35 10.48
CA THR A 16 -12.27 2.07 11.91
C THR A 16 -12.57 3.34 12.70
N ALA A 17 -11.77 4.40 12.51
CA ALA A 17 -11.98 5.67 13.21
C ALA A 17 -13.37 6.27 12.93
N ARG A 18 -13.84 6.17 11.68
CA ARG A 18 -15.19 6.61 11.30
C ARG A 18 -16.28 5.75 11.94
N ALA A 19 -16.09 4.43 12.01
CA ALA A 19 -17.04 3.51 12.63
C ALA A 19 -17.17 3.77 14.14
N GLU A 20 -16.04 3.91 14.84
CA GLU A 20 -16.00 4.24 16.28
C GLU A 20 -16.69 5.58 16.56
N TYR A 21 -16.46 6.58 15.72
CA TYR A 21 -17.11 7.88 15.84
C TYR A 21 -18.64 7.80 15.65
N ASN A 22 -19.09 7.07 14.63
CA ASN A 22 -20.52 6.89 14.37
C ASN A 22 -21.21 6.17 15.53
N GLU A 23 -20.56 5.16 16.13
CA GLU A 23 -21.07 4.48 17.32
C GLU A 23 -21.15 5.41 18.54
N ASP A 24 -20.15 6.28 18.74
CA ASP A 24 -20.15 7.26 19.83
C ASP A 24 -21.28 8.30 19.66
N ILE A 25 -21.55 8.76 18.43
CA ILE A 25 -22.70 9.63 18.14
C ILE A 25 -24.02 8.93 18.43
N LEU A 26 -24.17 7.68 17.99
CA LEU A 26 -25.40 6.91 18.23
C LEU A 26 -25.64 6.70 19.72
N ARG A 27 -24.60 6.33 20.48
CA ARG A 27 -24.66 6.21 21.94
C ARG A 27 -25.09 7.50 22.62
N LYS A 28 -24.51 8.64 22.24
CA LYS A 28 -24.84 9.95 22.82
C LYS A 28 -26.27 10.41 22.48
N LYS A 29 -26.80 10.03 21.32
CA LYS A 29 -28.21 10.23 20.95
C LYS A 29 -29.17 9.34 21.74
N GLU A 30 -28.83 8.06 21.92
CA GLU A 30 -29.64 7.09 22.68
C GLU A 30 -29.68 7.37 24.18
N GLN A 31 -28.59 7.89 24.75
CA GLN A 31 -28.51 8.27 26.17
C GLN A 31 -29.26 9.57 26.51
N GLY A 32 -29.85 10.26 25.52
CA GLY A 32 -30.67 11.44 25.75
C GLY A 32 -29.91 12.67 26.25
N GLU A 33 -28.58 12.72 26.07
CA GLU A 33 -27.75 13.86 26.52
C GLU A 33 -28.04 15.16 25.77
N TYR A 34 -28.75 15.11 24.63
CA TYR A 34 -29.05 16.29 23.81
C TYR A 34 -30.51 16.30 23.33
N LEU A 35 -31.22 17.39 23.59
CA LEU A 35 -32.52 17.70 22.99
C LEU A 35 -32.38 17.89 21.46
N PRO A 36 -33.45 17.70 20.66
CA PRO A 36 -33.42 17.96 19.22
C PRO A 36 -32.94 19.39 18.93
N GLY A 37 -31.78 19.53 18.28
CA GLY A 37 -31.18 20.83 17.95
C GLY A 37 -30.22 21.42 19.00
N MET A 38 -29.90 20.69 20.08
CA MET A 38 -28.95 21.12 21.14
C MET A 38 -27.67 20.27 21.19
N ALA A 39 -27.35 19.51 20.14
CA ALA A 39 -26.05 18.85 20.05
C ALA A 39 -24.94 19.92 20.06
N PRO A 40 -23.85 19.75 20.83
CA PRO A 40 -22.77 20.70 20.88
C PRO A 40 -22.22 20.92 19.47
N GLU A 41 -21.96 22.18 19.12
CA GLU A 41 -21.28 22.49 17.87
C GLU A 41 -19.96 21.72 17.84
N ARG A 42 -19.79 20.96 16.76
CA ARG A 42 -18.61 20.14 16.47
C ARG A 42 -17.36 20.98 16.74
N GLN A 43 -16.54 20.57 17.71
CA GLN A 43 -15.15 21.04 17.80
C GLN A 43 -14.31 20.09 16.95
N PRO A 44 -13.99 20.43 15.69
CA PRO A 44 -13.16 19.58 14.87
C PRO A 44 -11.81 19.43 15.56
N THR A 45 -11.50 18.21 15.99
CA THR A 45 -10.12 17.88 16.34
C THR A 45 -9.28 17.87 15.07
N LEU A 46 -7.96 18.03 15.18
CA LEU A 46 -7.03 18.06 14.04
C LEU A 46 -7.14 16.81 13.14
N PHE A 47 -7.74 15.73 13.64
CA PHE A 47 -7.95 14.44 12.98
C PHE A 47 -9.43 14.04 12.91
N ASP A 48 -10.34 15.00 12.76
CA ASP A 48 -11.78 14.71 12.64
C ASP A 48 -12.17 14.39 11.18
N PHE A 49 -12.24 13.09 10.87
CA PHE A 49 -12.54 12.55 9.54
C PHE A 49 -14.03 12.26 9.29
N ALA A 50 -14.92 12.56 10.23
CA ALA A 50 -16.32 12.12 10.20
C ALA A 50 -17.14 12.65 9.02
N ASP A 51 -16.87 13.89 8.60
CA ASP A 51 -17.66 14.61 7.59
C ASP A 51 -17.05 14.55 6.18
N LEU A 52 -16.09 13.65 5.93
CA LEU A 52 -15.34 13.64 4.69
C LEU A 52 -15.87 12.57 3.69
N PRO A 53 -15.96 12.90 2.38
CA PRO A 53 -16.43 11.99 1.33
C PRO A 53 -15.47 10.82 1.07
N ASP A 54 -15.92 9.76 0.39
CA ASP A 54 -15.22 8.46 0.29
C ASP A 54 -14.38 8.26 -1.01
N ASP A 55 -14.00 9.34 -1.69
CA ASP A 55 -13.46 9.25 -3.07
C ASP A 55 -11.95 9.54 -3.20
N LYS A 56 -11.42 9.50 -4.44
CA LYS A 56 -10.02 9.84 -4.71
C LYS A 56 -9.71 11.33 -4.43
N ALA A 57 -10.71 12.21 -4.57
CA ALA A 57 -10.57 13.63 -4.27
C ALA A 57 -10.48 13.90 -2.75
N PHE A 58 -11.11 13.05 -1.93
CA PHE A 58 -11.05 13.06 -0.46
C PHE A 58 -9.62 13.00 0.07
N TRP A 59 -8.78 12.11 -0.48
CA TRP A 59 -7.41 12.00 0.00
C TRP A 59 -6.54 13.17 -0.43
N GLY A 60 -6.73 13.72 -1.63
CA GLY A 60 -6.00 14.93 -2.02
C GLY A 60 -6.33 16.11 -1.09
N GLN A 61 -7.58 16.21 -0.64
CA GLN A 61 -7.99 17.23 0.32
C GLN A 61 -7.57 16.92 1.76
N ALA A 62 -7.67 15.66 2.21
CA ALA A 62 -7.27 15.24 3.55
C ALA A 62 -5.75 15.33 3.74
N GLU A 63 -4.97 14.93 2.74
CA GLU A 63 -3.52 15.06 2.73
C GLU A 63 -3.10 16.52 2.80
N GLN A 64 -3.67 17.39 1.97
CA GLN A 64 -3.35 18.81 2.01
C GLN A 64 -3.72 19.44 3.36
N LYS A 65 -4.86 19.05 3.95
CA LYS A 65 -5.27 19.50 5.28
C LYS A 65 -4.32 19.01 6.37
N ILE A 66 -3.91 17.74 6.33
CA ILE A 66 -2.96 17.18 7.31
C ILE A 66 -1.58 17.81 7.15
N LEU A 67 -1.08 17.98 5.92
CA LEU A 67 0.20 18.64 5.66
C LEU A 67 0.19 20.10 6.12
N ASN A 68 -0.92 20.82 5.92
CA ASN A 68 -1.08 22.19 6.41
C ASN A 68 -1.12 22.22 7.94
N ALA A 69 -1.89 21.32 8.57
CA ALA A 69 -1.97 21.19 10.02
C ALA A 69 -0.60 20.84 10.66
N LEU A 70 0.16 19.95 10.04
CA LEU A 70 1.51 19.59 10.49
C LEU A 70 2.51 20.73 10.31
N ARG A 71 2.36 21.54 9.26
CA ARG A 71 3.14 22.77 9.05
C ARG A 71 2.81 23.83 10.10
N GLU A 72 1.52 24.12 10.32
CA GLU A 72 1.07 25.05 11.35
C GLU A 72 1.55 24.61 12.74
N TYR A 73 1.46 23.32 13.06
CA TYR A 73 1.99 22.75 14.30
C TYR A 73 3.51 22.95 14.44
N ALA A 74 4.27 22.78 13.36
CA ALA A 74 5.71 23.03 13.36
C ALA A 74 6.06 24.52 13.50
N GLU A 75 5.21 25.42 13.00
CA GLU A 75 5.41 26.87 13.04
C GLU A 75 4.97 27.52 14.37
N HIS A 76 4.01 26.95 15.10
CA HIS A 76 3.44 27.52 16.34
C HIS A 76 4.05 26.98 17.64
N ALA A 77 5.06 26.12 17.60
CA ALA A 77 5.70 25.59 18.79
C ALA A 77 6.86 26.48 19.29
N GLU A 78 6.76 26.98 20.53
CA GLU A 78 7.77 27.89 21.12
C GLU A 78 9.18 27.26 21.26
N ALA A 79 10.13 28.00 20.70
CA ALA A 79 11.60 28.13 20.86
C ALA A 79 12.54 26.96 21.24
N GLU A 80 12.21 25.98 22.08
CA GLU A 80 13.21 24.97 22.51
C GLU A 80 13.22 23.68 21.67
N ASP A 81 12.14 23.41 20.93
CA ASP A 81 11.90 22.11 20.28
C ASP A 81 11.78 22.20 18.73
N PHE A 82 12.15 23.37 18.18
CA PHE A 82 11.89 23.75 16.79
C PHE A 82 12.59 22.83 15.77
N ALA A 83 13.79 22.36 16.08
CA ALA A 83 14.54 21.46 15.20
C ALA A 83 13.92 20.05 15.10
N GLN A 84 13.51 19.49 16.25
CA GLN A 84 12.90 18.16 16.32
C GLN A 84 11.50 18.16 15.71
N LYS A 85 10.72 19.22 15.92
CA LYS A 85 9.39 19.38 15.31
C LYS A 85 9.45 19.63 13.81
N ARG A 86 10.45 20.38 13.31
CA ARG A 86 10.65 20.55 11.86
C ARG A 86 11.11 19.25 11.19
N LEU A 87 11.95 18.46 11.88
CA LEU A 87 12.32 17.12 11.42
C LEU A 87 11.08 16.20 11.34
N PHE A 88 10.22 16.22 12.37
CA PHE A 88 8.96 15.48 12.36
C PHE A 88 8.04 15.89 11.21
N ALA A 89 7.85 17.19 10.97
CA ALA A 89 7.03 17.67 9.86
C ALA A 89 7.62 17.30 8.48
N GLN A 90 8.95 17.34 8.34
CA GLN A 90 9.63 16.89 7.11
C GLN A 90 9.50 15.37 6.90
N ASP A 91 9.64 14.58 7.97
CA ASP A 91 9.51 13.13 7.90
C ASP A 91 8.07 12.72 7.62
N ALA A 92 7.09 13.43 8.19
CA ALA A 92 5.69 13.25 7.85
C ALA A 92 5.41 13.57 6.38
N ALA A 93 5.92 14.70 5.85
CA ALA A 93 5.77 15.06 4.44
C ALA A 93 6.38 14.01 3.49
N LYS A 94 7.55 13.47 3.82
CA LYS A 94 8.14 12.34 3.07
C LYS A 94 7.29 11.07 3.17
N GLY A 95 6.71 10.81 4.34
CA GLY A 95 5.77 9.70 4.56
C GLY A 95 4.55 9.80 3.66
N PHE A 96 3.93 10.98 3.57
CA PHE A 96 2.79 11.23 2.68
C PHE A 96 3.15 11.05 1.20
N ALA A 97 4.28 11.62 0.76
CA ALA A 97 4.76 11.40 -0.61
C ALA A 97 5.00 9.91 -0.92
N PHE A 98 5.46 9.14 0.06
CA PHE A 98 5.62 7.69 -0.08
C PHE A 98 4.28 6.94 -0.14
N ILE A 99 3.31 7.34 0.66
CA ILE A 99 1.94 6.80 0.63
C ILE A 99 1.33 7.04 -0.75
N ASP A 100 1.47 8.24 -1.28
CA ASP A 100 0.97 8.59 -2.60
C ASP A 100 1.61 7.77 -3.72
N LEU A 101 2.91 7.54 -3.63
CA LEU A 101 3.59 6.65 -4.56
C LEU A 101 3.03 5.22 -4.49
N CYS A 102 2.76 4.70 -3.29
CA CYS A 102 2.16 3.36 -3.09
C CYS A 102 0.70 3.28 -3.60
N ARG A 103 0.00 4.41 -3.71
CA ARG A 103 -1.38 4.51 -4.21
C ARG A 103 -1.45 4.69 -5.72
N LYS A 104 -0.38 5.20 -6.33
CA LYS A 104 -0.34 5.42 -7.77
C LYS A 104 -0.57 4.10 -8.49
N ARG A 105 -1.36 4.16 -9.55
CA ARG A 105 -1.53 3.07 -10.50
C ARG A 105 -0.80 3.42 -11.78
N PHE A 106 -0.24 2.40 -12.41
CA PHE A 106 0.60 2.51 -13.58
C PHE A 106 -0.08 1.81 -14.76
N ASP A 107 0.24 2.24 -15.97
CA ASP A 107 -0.15 1.52 -17.18
C ASP A 107 0.89 0.44 -17.55
N VAL A 108 2.11 0.62 -17.05
CA VAL A 108 3.25 -0.28 -17.23
C VAL A 108 4.11 -0.31 -15.97
N VAL A 109 4.38 -1.51 -15.46
CA VAL A 109 5.32 -1.80 -14.38
C VAL A 109 6.45 -2.67 -14.92
N LEU A 110 7.69 -2.20 -14.80
CA LEU A 110 8.88 -2.96 -15.15
C LEU A 110 9.66 -3.32 -13.89
N MET A 111 10.13 -4.56 -13.79
CA MET A 111 10.85 -5.02 -12.62
C MET A 111 11.93 -6.08 -12.88
N ASN A 112 12.97 -6.00 -12.04
CA ASN A 112 13.90 -7.09 -11.76
C ASN A 112 13.80 -7.37 -10.25
N PRO A 113 12.81 -8.17 -9.80
CA PRO A 113 12.55 -8.34 -8.39
C PRO A 113 13.67 -9.14 -7.72
N PRO A 114 13.96 -8.86 -6.43
CA PRO A 114 14.85 -9.72 -5.66
C PRO A 114 14.27 -11.13 -5.54
N PHE A 115 15.14 -12.13 -5.41
CA PHE A 115 14.76 -13.53 -5.31
C PHE A 115 15.17 -14.17 -3.98
N GLY A 116 14.49 -15.27 -3.62
CA GLY A 116 14.81 -16.10 -2.48
C GLY A 116 13.85 -15.98 -1.31
N GLU A 117 14.25 -16.53 -0.17
CA GLU A 117 13.40 -16.63 1.01
C GLU A 117 13.29 -15.32 1.78
N TRP A 118 12.11 -15.14 2.37
CA TRP A 118 11.85 -14.09 3.35
C TRP A 118 12.71 -14.24 4.60
N THR A 119 13.15 -13.12 5.15
CA THR A 119 13.70 -13.10 6.52
C THR A 119 12.63 -13.56 7.52
N ASN A 120 13.06 -14.16 8.63
CA ASN A 120 12.15 -14.64 9.69
C ASN A 120 11.19 -13.56 10.18
N LYS A 121 11.67 -12.30 10.28
CA LYS A 121 10.86 -11.15 10.70
C LYS A 121 9.81 -10.77 9.65
N ALA A 122 10.18 -10.77 8.37
CA ALA A 122 9.28 -10.36 7.29
C ALA A 122 8.27 -11.46 6.90
N LYS A 123 8.56 -12.73 7.18
CA LYS A 123 7.70 -13.86 6.79
C LYS A 123 6.30 -13.81 7.39
N LYS A 124 6.15 -13.24 8.61
CA LYS A 124 4.82 -13.04 9.23
C LYS A 124 3.98 -12.05 8.43
N TYR A 125 4.58 -10.92 8.03
CA TYR A 125 3.93 -9.93 7.18
C TYR A 125 3.57 -10.54 5.82
N ALA A 126 4.52 -11.20 5.17
CA ALA A 126 4.32 -11.83 3.87
C ALA A 126 3.13 -12.81 3.87
N LYS A 127 3.02 -13.66 4.90
CA LYS A 127 1.88 -14.58 5.06
C LYS A 127 0.54 -13.87 5.19
N LYS A 128 0.50 -12.72 5.86
CA LYS A 128 -0.72 -11.92 6.04
C LYS A 128 -1.11 -11.22 4.73
N SER A 129 -0.15 -10.58 4.08
CA SER A 129 -0.40 -9.67 2.94
C SER A 129 -0.39 -10.35 1.56
N PHE A 130 0.26 -11.51 1.45
CA PHE A 130 0.47 -12.24 0.19
C PHE A 130 0.22 -13.74 0.38
N VAL A 131 -1.02 -14.09 0.71
CA VAL A 131 -1.44 -15.44 1.16
C VAL A 131 -1.01 -16.56 0.20
N PHE A 132 -0.99 -16.31 -1.11
CA PHE A 132 -0.60 -17.30 -2.12
C PHE A 132 0.84 -17.15 -2.62
N SER A 133 1.56 -16.11 -2.20
CA SER A 133 2.84 -15.71 -2.79
C SER A 133 3.98 -15.59 -1.77
N TYR A 134 3.70 -15.74 -0.47
CA TYR A 134 4.67 -15.56 0.61
C TYR A 134 5.82 -16.59 0.63
N ASN A 135 5.78 -17.65 -0.18
CA ASN A 135 6.80 -18.70 -0.16
C ASN A 135 8.15 -18.18 -0.66
N ASP A 136 8.14 -17.26 -1.63
CA ASP A 136 9.34 -16.68 -2.23
C ASP A 136 9.07 -15.20 -2.53
N ILE A 137 10.09 -14.37 -2.37
CA ILE A 137 9.99 -12.92 -2.56
C ILE A 137 9.55 -12.57 -3.99
N ILE A 138 9.95 -13.34 -5.01
CA ILE A 138 9.56 -13.12 -6.41
C ILE A 138 8.04 -13.07 -6.55
N GLY A 139 7.34 -14.05 -5.98
CA GLY A 139 5.89 -14.18 -6.12
C GLY A 139 5.16 -12.95 -5.57
N SER A 140 5.58 -12.47 -4.40
CA SER A 140 4.98 -11.27 -3.78
C SER A 140 5.30 -9.98 -4.54
N PHE A 141 6.48 -9.86 -5.16
CA PHE A 141 6.79 -8.71 -6.01
C PHE A 141 5.94 -8.68 -7.27
N ILE A 142 5.74 -9.83 -7.91
CA ILE A 142 4.87 -9.90 -9.09
C ILE A 142 3.43 -9.62 -8.69
N GLU A 143 2.93 -10.24 -7.61
CA GLU A 143 1.58 -9.96 -7.09
C GLU A 143 1.39 -8.47 -6.79
N ARG A 144 2.36 -7.85 -6.12
CA ARG A 144 2.32 -6.41 -5.83
C ARG A 144 2.38 -5.57 -7.09
N GLY A 145 3.18 -5.96 -8.08
CA GLY A 145 3.22 -5.29 -9.38
C GLY A 145 1.85 -5.29 -10.05
N ILE A 146 1.19 -6.45 -10.10
CA ILE A 146 -0.16 -6.60 -10.65
C ILE A 146 -1.15 -5.68 -9.93
N GLU A 147 -1.06 -5.54 -8.60
CA GLU A 147 -1.94 -4.66 -7.83
C GLU A 147 -1.72 -3.16 -8.09
N LEU A 148 -0.51 -2.79 -8.52
CA LEU A 148 -0.14 -1.42 -8.85
C LEU A 148 -0.46 -1.06 -10.32
N GLU A 149 -0.87 -2.02 -11.13
CA GLU A 149 -1.28 -1.79 -12.52
C GLU A 149 -2.74 -1.33 -12.62
N ASN A 150 -3.05 -0.58 -13.69
CA ASN A 150 -4.40 -0.37 -14.16
C ASN A 150 -4.93 -1.63 -14.86
N VAL A 151 -6.26 -1.72 -14.97
CA VAL A 151 -6.91 -2.78 -15.77
C VAL A 151 -6.41 -2.68 -17.22
N SER A 152 -6.05 -3.82 -17.82
CA SER A 152 -5.38 -3.89 -19.13
C SER A 152 -3.98 -3.27 -19.21
N GLY A 153 -3.34 -2.95 -18.08
CA GLY A 153 -1.92 -2.57 -18.01
C GLY A 153 -0.96 -3.74 -18.26
N TYR A 154 0.34 -3.43 -18.35
CA TYR A 154 1.37 -4.41 -18.70
C TYR A 154 2.53 -4.47 -17.70
N LEU A 155 2.71 -5.63 -17.08
CA LEU A 155 3.84 -5.90 -16.22
C LEU A 155 4.93 -6.64 -16.98
N GLY A 156 6.11 -6.02 -17.10
CA GLY A 156 7.33 -6.65 -17.60
C GLY A 156 8.25 -7.07 -16.45
N ALA A 157 8.68 -8.32 -16.41
CA ALA A 157 9.58 -8.80 -15.38
C ALA A 157 10.68 -9.71 -15.93
N ILE A 158 11.85 -9.64 -15.30
CA ILE A 158 12.92 -10.62 -15.43
C ILE A 158 13.13 -11.31 -14.08
N THR A 159 12.93 -12.63 -14.01
CA THR A 159 13.02 -13.39 -12.76
C THR A 159 13.76 -14.71 -12.97
N ALA A 160 14.07 -15.41 -11.88
CA ALA A 160 14.44 -16.81 -11.99
C ALA A 160 13.27 -17.59 -12.64
N ARG A 161 13.56 -18.44 -13.63
CA ARG A 161 12.52 -19.22 -14.35
C ARG A 161 11.82 -20.26 -13.47
N THR A 162 12.40 -20.56 -12.31
CA THR A 162 11.90 -21.51 -11.31
C THR A 162 10.48 -21.21 -10.82
N CYS A 163 10.04 -19.94 -10.81
CA CYS A 163 8.68 -19.57 -10.43
C CYS A 163 7.61 -20.23 -11.32
N PHE A 164 7.96 -20.62 -12.55
CA PHE A 164 7.03 -21.22 -13.50
C PHE A 164 6.82 -22.73 -13.32
N TYR A 165 7.73 -23.44 -12.64
CA TYR A 165 7.63 -24.92 -12.52
C TYR A 165 7.86 -25.47 -11.12
N LEU A 166 8.44 -24.73 -10.18
CA LEU A 166 8.57 -25.22 -8.81
C LEU A 166 7.19 -25.43 -8.16
N LYS A 167 7.08 -26.51 -7.38
CA LYS A 167 5.85 -26.87 -6.63
C LYS A 167 5.48 -25.82 -5.59
N SER A 168 6.46 -25.16 -4.97
CA SER A 168 6.24 -24.08 -4.01
C SER A 168 5.46 -22.89 -4.59
N PHE A 169 5.48 -22.71 -5.90
CA PHE A 169 4.78 -21.66 -6.64
C PHE A 169 3.44 -22.12 -7.24
N GLU A 170 2.99 -23.35 -7.01
CA GLU A 170 1.76 -23.88 -7.61
C GLU A 170 0.52 -23.05 -7.25
N ARG A 171 0.37 -22.70 -5.97
CA ARG A 171 -0.74 -21.85 -5.50
C ARG A 171 -0.64 -20.43 -6.03
N TRP A 172 0.58 -19.88 -6.11
CA TRP A 172 0.81 -18.57 -6.72
C TRP A 172 0.39 -18.56 -8.19
N ARG A 173 0.80 -19.57 -8.97
CA ARG A 173 0.43 -19.67 -10.38
C ARG A 173 -1.08 -19.75 -10.57
N SER A 174 -1.76 -20.59 -9.81
CA SER A 174 -3.20 -20.84 -9.98
C SER A 174 -4.11 -19.75 -9.41
N ASN A 175 -3.69 -18.99 -8.40
CA ASN A 175 -4.53 -17.98 -7.73
C ASN A 175 -4.15 -16.54 -8.07
N ILE A 176 -2.91 -16.30 -8.51
CA ILE A 176 -2.40 -14.96 -8.82
C ILE A 176 -2.09 -14.86 -10.30
N LEU A 177 -1.09 -15.60 -10.79
CA LEU A 177 -0.58 -15.43 -12.15
C LEU A 177 -1.68 -15.66 -13.20
N PHE A 178 -2.27 -16.86 -13.22
CA PHE A 178 -3.25 -17.22 -14.25
C PHE A 178 -4.67 -16.71 -13.97
N THR A 179 -4.93 -16.21 -12.76
CA THR A 179 -6.24 -15.63 -12.40
C THR A 179 -6.29 -14.15 -12.75
N LYS A 180 -5.22 -13.41 -12.49
CA LYS A 180 -5.18 -11.96 -12.61
C LYS A 180 -4.50 -11.48 -13.89
N THR A 181 -3.83 -12.36 -14.63
CA THR A 181 -3.06 -11.96 -15.81
C THR A 181 -3.11 -12.97 -16.95
N GLU A 182 -2.85 -12.46 -18.15
CA GLU A 182 -2.51 -13.24 -19.33
C GLU A 182 -1.02 -13.10 -19.63
N ILE A 183 -0.35 -14.20 -20.01
CA ILE A 183 1.05 -14.14 -20.46
C ILE A 183 1.06 -13.74 -21.94
N ASN A 184 1.50 -12.52 -22.25
CA ASN A 184 1.60 -12.02 -23.62
C ASN A 184 2.86 -12.50 -24.33
N LEU A 185 3.98 -12.52 -23.61
CA LEU A 185 5.27 -12.91 -24.16
C LEU A 185 6.13 -13.51 -23.04
N MET A 186 6.90 -14.53 -23.37
CA MET A 186 7.90 -15.11 -22.48
C MET A 186 9.13 -15.53 -23.29
N ALA A 187 10.29 -15.18 -22.77
CA ALA A 187 11.59 -15.66 -23.21
C ALA A 187 12.24 -16.46 -22.06
N ASP A 188 12.61 -17.71 -22.32
CA ASP A 188 13.50 -18.47 -21.44
C ASP A 188 14.94 -18.16 -21.86
N LEU A 189 15.67 -17.48 -20.98
CA LEU A 189 17.00 -16.96 -21.29
C LEU A 189 18.12 -17.88 -20.80
N GLY A 190 17.82 -18.83 -19.91
CA GLY A 190 18.81 -19.74 -19.35
C GLY A 190 19.85 -19.04 -18.45
N HIS A 191 21.08 -19.55 -18.47
CA HIS A 191 22.17 -19.10 -17.60
C HIS A 191 22.90 -17.84 -18.12
N GLY A 192 23.63 -17.16 -17.24
CA GLY A 192 24.54 -16.07 -17.60
C GLY A 192 23.87 -14.70 -17.76
N VAL A 193 22.59 -14.58 -17.38
CA VAL A 193 21.82 -13.33 -17.47
C VAL A 193 21.77 -12.58 -16.14
N MET A 194 21.72 -13.29 -15.02
CA MET A 194 21.76 -12.69 -13.69
C MET A 194 23.19 -12.72 -13.15
N ASP A 195 23.78 -11.54 -12.94
CA ASP A 195 25.17 -11.40 -12.50
C ASP A 195 25.45 -12.18 -11.21
N ASN A 196 26.46 -13.05 -11.25
CA ASN A 196 26.94 -13.85 -10.12
C ASN A 196 25.90 -14.78 -9.45
N ALA A 197 24.74 -15.03 -10.08
CA ALA A 197 23.74 -15.96 -9.58
C ALA A 197 23.71 -17.23 -10.44
N MET A 198 23.78 -18.40 -9.79
CA MET A 198 23.65 -19.71 -10.44
C MET A 198 22.16 -20.03 -10.72
N VAL A 199 21.44 -19.07 -11.28
CA VAL A 199 20.01 -19.18 -11.60
C VAL A 199 19.81 -19.01 -13.09
N GLU A 200 18.79 -19.67 -13.61
CA GLU A 200 18.34 -19.49 -14.98
C GLU A 200 17.26 -18.42 -15.02
N ALA A 201 17.36 -17.48 -15.94
CA ALA A 201 16.46 -16.34 -16.04
C ALA A 201 15.35 -16.56 -17.06
N SER A 202 14.21 -15.95 -16.81
CA SER A 202 13.16 -15.76 -17.81
C SER A 202 12.70 -14.30 -17.78
N ALA A 203 12.48 -13.74 -18.96
CA ALA A 203 11.86 -12.42 -19.13
C ALA A 203 10.47 -12.59 -19.74
N TYR A 204 9.47 -11.89 -19.21
CA TYR A 204 8.09 -12.06 -19.65
C TYR A 204 7.27 -10.79 -19.48
N ILE A 205 6.17 -10.73 -20.23
CA ILE A 205 5.18 -9.66 -20.22
C ILE A 205 3.84 -10.29 -19.82
N LEU A 206 3.24 -9.72 -18.77
CA LEU A 206 1.91 -10.05 -18.31
C LEU A 206 0.96 -8.90 -18.63
N ARG A 207 -0.22 -9.18 -19.18
CA ARG A 207 -1.32 -8.23 -19.23
C ARG A 207 -2.26 -8.47 -18.07
N VAL A 208 -2.58 -7.41 -17.33
CA VAL A 208 -3.49 -7.49 -16.18
C VAL A 208 -4.94 -7.50 -16.66
N CYS A 209 -5.72 -8.47 -16.19
CA CYS A 209 -7.12 -8.68 -16.56
C CYS A 209 -8.10 -8.00 -15.59
#